data_AF-A0A419WJK3-F1
#
_entry.id   AF-A0A419WJK3-F1
#
_cell.length_a   1.000
_cell.length_b   1.000
_cell.length_c   1.000
_cell.angle_alpha   90.00
_cell.angle_beta   90.00
_cell.angle_gamma   90.00
#
_symmetry.space_group_name_H-M   'P 1'
#
loop_
_entity.id
_entity.type
_entity.pdbx_description
1 polymer ?
#
loop_
_entity_poly.entity_id
_entity_poly.type
_entity_poly.pdbx_seq_one_letter_code
_entity_poly.pdbx_strand_id
1 'polypeptide(L)' 'MTVHEIAEAERLLEKVGTWSETELEELPRFYRERAERYRKLRKHGDPEQL' A
#
# COMPACT_ATOMS: atom_id res chain seq x y z
N MET A 1 -16.69 9.89 -5.72
CA MET A 1 -16.37 8.55 -5.22
C MET A 1 -17.65 7.82 -4.87
N THR A 2 -17.93 6.76 -5.61
CA THR A 2 -19.00 5.80 -5.37
C THR A 2 -18.53 4.74 -4.37
N VAL A 3 -19.48 4.02 -3.77
CA VAL A 3 -19.20 2.89 -2.86
C VAL A 3 -18.36 1.82 -3.56
N HIS A 4 -18.54 1.65 -4.87
CA HIS A 4 -17.77 0.70 -5.67
C HIS A 4 -16.30 1.09 -5.77
N GLU A 5 -16.00 2.37 -6.05
CA GLU A 5 -14.63 2.89 -6.14
C GLU A 5 -13.88 2.75 -4.80
N ILE A 6 -14.58 2.95 -3.67
CA ILE A 6 -14.01 2.77 -2.33
C ILE A 6 -13.64 1.30 -2.09
N ALA A 7 -14.57 0.38 -2.35
CA ALA A 7 -14.36 -1.05 -2.16
C ALA A 7 -13.29 -1.64 -3.11
N GLU A 8 -13.13 -1.05 -4.29
CA GLU A 8 -12.03 -1.39 -5.20
C GLU A 8 -10.69 -0.90 -4.66
N ALA A 9 -10.61 0.35 -4.21
CA ALA A 9 -9.41 0.91 -3.61
C ALA A 9 -8.94 0.11 -2.39
N GLU A 10 -9.86 -0.28 -1.49
CA GLU A 10 -9.56 -1.11 -0.32
C GLU A 10 -8.98 -2.47 -0.72
N ARG A 11 -9.58 -3.14 -1.71
CA ARG A 11 -9.08 -4.43 -2.22
C ARG A 11 -7.70 -4.32 -2.85
N LEU A 12 -7.43 -3.23 -3.57
CA LEU A 12 -6.11 -2.98 -4.14
C LEU A 12 -5.05 -2.75 -3.06
N LEU A 13 -5.40 -1.97 -2.02
CA LEU A 13 -4.51 -1.71 -0.90
C LEU A 13 -4.21 -2.99 -0.09
N GLU A 14 -5.20 -3.86 0.09
CA GLU A 14 -4.99 -5.17 0.72
C GLU A 14 -3.96 -6.01 -0.03
N LYS A 15 -4.07 -6.08 -1.37
CA LYS A 15 -3.11 -6.77 -2.24
C LYS A 15 -1.70 -6.22 -2.08
N VAL A 16 -1.54 -4.89 -2.12
CA VAL A 16 -0.24 -4.23 -1.91
C VAL A 16 0.35 -4.59 -0.54
N GLY A 17 -0.49 -4.69 0.49
CA GLY A 17 -0.09 -5.10 1.83
C GLY A 17 0.44 -6.54 1.91
N THR A 18 0.05 -7.41 0.98
CA THR A 18 0.45 -8.83 0.90
C THR A 18 1.66 -9.09 0.01
N TRP A 19 2.12 -8.10 -0.78
CA TRP A 19 3.31 -8.26 -1.61
C TRP A 19 4.57 -8.55 -0.77
N SER A 20 5.37 -9.49 -1.29
CA SER A 20 6.69 -9.84 -0.77
C SER A 20 7.71 -8.72 -1.03
N GLU A 21 8.86 -8.78 -0.37
CA GLU A 21 9.95 -7.82 -0.62
C GLU A 21 10.49 -7.92 -2.04
N THR A 22 10.61 -9.14 -2.58
CA THR A 22 11.01 -9.37 -3.98
C THR A 22 10.04 -8.72 -4.97
N GLU A 23 8.74 -8.87 -4.78
CA GLU A 23 7.73 -8.22 -5.65
C GLU A 23 7.81 -6.68 -5.58
N LEU A 24 8.13 -6.11 -4.42
CA LEU A 24 8.35 -4.67 -4.28
C LEU A 24 9.64 -4.22 -4.98
N GLU A 25 10.68 -5.04 -4.95
CA GLU A 25 11.96 -4.79 -5.62
C GLU A 25 11.87 -4.80 -7.15
N GLU A 26 10.85 -5.44 -7.72
CA GLU A 26 10.57 -5.39 -9.16
C GLU A 26 9.84 -4.12 -9.59
N LEU A 27 9.23 -3.39 -8.64
CA LEU A 27 8.55 -2.15 -8.95
C LEU A 27 9.55 -1.02 -9.27
N PRO A 28 9.18 -0.11 -10.19
CA PRO A 28 9.88 1.17 -10.34
C PRO A 28 9.95 1.90 -9.00
N ARG A 29 11.08 2.57 -8.76
CA ARG A 29 11.43 3.22 -7.47
C ARG A 29 10.27 3.97 -6.82
N PHE A 30 9.56 4.81 -7.57
CA PHE A 30 8.44 5.59 -7.05
C PHE A 30 7.32 4.73 -6.46
N TYR A 31 6.93 3.65 -7.15
CA TYR A 31 5.87 2.75 -6.70
C TYR A 31 6.31 1.87 -5.53
N ARG A 32 7.57 1.44 -5.53
CA ARG A 32 8.19 0.74 -4.41
C ARG A 32 8.14 1.56 -3.13
N GLU A 33 8.64 2.80 -3.17
CA GLU A 33 8.65 3.71 -2.02
C GLU A 33 7.23 3.95 -1.47
N ARG A 34 6.23 4.07 -2.34
CA ARG A 34 4.82 4.22 -1.96
C ARG A 34 4.27 2.98 -1.27
N ALA A 35 4.51 1.79 -1.84
CA ALA A 35 4.04 0.53 -1.29
C ALA A 35 4.72 0.20 0.05
N GLU A 36 6.01 0.48 0.21
CA GLU A 36 6.72 0.35 1.48
C GLU A 36 6.16 1.28 2.56
N ARG A 37 5.92 2.56 2.24
CA ARG A 37 5.26 3.50 3.17
C ARG A 37 3.90 2.98 3.57
N TYR A 38 3.09 2.52 2.62
CA TYR A 38 1.79 1.93 2.93
C TYR A 38 1.90 0.72 3.87
N ARG A 39 2.84 -0.20 3.62
CA ARG A 39 3.08 -1.36 4.51
C ARG A 39 3.50 -0.93 5.91
N LYS A 40 4.35 0.10 6.04
CA LYS A 40 4.74 0.66 7.35
C LYS A 40 3.54 1.28 8.07
N LEU A 41 2.74 2.09 7.38
CA LEU A 41 1.52 2.70 7.93
C LEU A 41 0.52 1.63 8.39
N ARG A 42 0.32 0.57 7.61
CA ARG A 42 -0.56 -0.54 7.97
C ARG A 42 -0.07 -1.32 9.19
N LYS A 43 1.24 -1.46 9.38
CA LYS A 43 1.84 -2.17 10.53
C LYS A 43 1.85 -1.35 11.82
N HIS A 44 2.02 -0.03 11.72
CA HIS A 44 2.22 0.83 12.89
C HIS A 44 1.00 1.69 13.25
N GLY A 45 -0.01 1.74 12.38
CA GLY A 45 -1.32 2.30 12.71
C GLY A 45 -1.29 3.76 13.16
N ASP A 46 -0.55 4.65 12.49
CA ASP A 46 -0.91 6.09 12.44
C ASP A 46 -0.08 6.88 11.40
N PRO A 47 -0.70 7.63 10.47
CA PRO A 47 -0.02 8.48 9.50
C PRO A 47 0.33 9.91 9.96
N GLU A 48 -0.03 10.36 11.16
CA GLU A 48 0.21 11.75 11.60
C GLU A 48 1.55 12.01 12.33
N GLN A 49 2.44 11.02 12.48
CA GLN A 49 3.68 11.16 13.28
C GLN A 49 5.01 10.95 12.52
N LEU A 50 5.07 11.18 11.21
CA LEU A 50 6.33 11.19 10.44
C LEU A 50 6.55 12.51 9.69
#